data_AF-A0A257SMH7-F1
#
_entry.id   AF-A0A257SMH7-F1
#
_cell.length_a   1.000
_cell.length_b   1.000
_cell.length_c   1.000
_cell.angle_alpha   90.00
_cell.angle_beta   90.00
_cell.angle_gamma   90.00
#
_symmetry.space_group_name_H-M   'P 1'
#
loop_
_entity.id
_entity.type
_entity.pdbx_description
1 polymer ?
#
loop_
_entity_poly.entity_id
_entity_poly.type
_entity_poly.pdbx_seq_one_letter_code
_entity_poly.pdbx_strand_id
1 'polypeptide(L)'
;HLEQPILPPLAAGWRNRRKSQHFAHYRSAAQELAEVIDIDPWLIDPVFRRCQGIDFMRSEGRECLVANVDAVLAITRERYGHYGIRQRPFVIVKADAGTYGMGIMTAYSGEEFLDLNRKERTRMAKGKEGLPVSDVFIQEGVYTFEQTAQEAVAEPVVYMIGQQVLGGFYRVHTERGRDENLNAPGAHFEPMAFGQTCVVPCRKSPPDAPVNRYYAYGVIARLALVAAAREMADWRIQDAQETGQ
;
A
#
# COMPACT_ATOMS: atom_id res chain seq x y z
N HIS A 1 32.42 6.83 8.84
CA HIS A 1 31.33 6.90 9.84
C HIS A 1 30.98 8.36 10.08
N LEU A 2 29.70 8.70 10.07
CA LEU A 2 29.22 10.03 10.47
C LEU A 2 28.95 10.00 11.98
N GLU A 3 29.41 11.01 12.71
CA GLU A 3 29.13 11.13 14.15
C GLU A 3 27.66 11.51 14.42
N GLN A 4 27.05 12.24 13.49
CA GLN A 4 25.65 12.65 13.57
C GLN A 4 24.72 11.50 13.17
N PRO A 5 23.74 11.12 14.01
CA PRO A 5 22.78 10.09 13.64
C PRO A 5 21.85 10.58 12.53
N ILE A 6 21.68 9.78 11.48
CA ILE A 6 20.72 10.03 10.40
C ILE A 6 19.44 9.23 10.67
N LEU A 7 18.30 9.91 10.64
CA LEU A 7 16.98 9.29 10.81
C LEU A 7 16.05 9.63 9.63
N PRO A 8 15.41 8.63 9.00
CA PRO A 8 15.63 7.19 9.19
C PRO A 8 17.04 6.76 8.72
N PRO A 9 17.54 5.59 9.17
CA PRO A 9 18.84 5.08 8.73
C PRO A 9 18.94 5.00 7.19
N LEU A 10 20.10 5.32 6.62
CA LEU A 10 20.30 5.31 5.17
C LEU A 10 20.05 3.92 4.54
N ALA A 11 20.33 2.83 5.27
CA ALA A 11 20.04 1.47 4.87
C ALA A 11 18.54 1.22 4.63
N ALA A 12 17.66 1.90 5.39
CA ALA A 12 16.21 1.88 5.19
C ALA A 12 15.76 2.75 4.00
N GLY A 13 16.71 3.29 3.23
CA GLY A 13 16.45 4.08 2.04
C GLY A 13 15.83 3.27 0.90
N TRP A 14 15.22 3.99 -0.04
CA TRP A 14 14.50 3.43 -1.19
C TRP A 14 15.31 2.49 -2.08
N ARG A 15 16.65 2.58 -2.05
CA ARG A 15 17.56 1.79 -2.89
C ARG A 15 17.58 0.32 -2.47
N ASN A 16 17.52 0.05 -1.16
CA ASN A 16 17.60 -1.30 -0.61
C ASN A 16 16.23 -1.82 -0.20
N ARG A 17 15.33 -0.91 0.22
CA ARG A 17 13.99 -1.25 0.66
C ARG A 17 13.15 -1.93 -0.43
N ARG A 18 12.53 -3.05 -0.08
CA ARG A 18 11.54 -3.77 -0.91
C ARG A 18 10.14 -3.66 -0.32
N LYS A 19 9.14 -3.39 -1.15
CA LYS A 19 7.73 -3.34 -0.71
C LYS A 19 7.31 -4.69 -0.14
N SER A 20 7.67 -5.78 -0.79
CA SER A 20 7.37 -7.14 -0.35
C SER A 20 7.82 -7.44 1.07
N GLN A 21 9.01 -6.97 1.48
CA GLN A 21 9.51 -7.11 2.85
C GLN A 21 8.64 -6.31 3.84
N HIS A 22 8.37 -5.04 3.54
CA HIS A 22 7.49 -4.21 4.36
C HIS A 22 6.11 -4.84 4.55
N PHE A 23 5.48 -5.29 3.47
CA PHE A 23 4.15 -5.89 3.52
C PHE A 23 4.15 -7.27 4.22
N ALA A 24 5.27 -7.99 4.27
CA ALA A 24 5.41 -9.18 5.11
C ALA A 24 5.37 -8.83 6.61
N HIS A 25 6.06 -7.77 7.03
CA HIS A 25 5.96 -7.26 8.42
C HIS A 25 4.56 -6.74 8.73
N TYR A 26 3.93 -6.05 7.77
CA TYR A 26 2.57 -5.55 7.92
C TYR A 26 1.57 -6.69 8.11
N ARG A 27 1.63 -7.74 7.26
CA ARG A 27 0.79 -8.94 7.41
C ARG A 27 0.93 -9.58 8.79
N SER A 28 2.16 -9.76 9.26
CA SER A 28 2.41 -10.33 10.60
C SER A 28 1.81 -9.46 11.70
N ALA A 29 2.00 -8.14 11.65
CA ALA A 29 1.41 -7.24 12.64
C ALA A 29 -0.13 -7.20 12.55
N ALA A 30 -0.69 -7.28 11.34
CA ALA A 30 -2.13 -7.30 11.11
C ALA A 30 -2.78 -8.58 11.66
N GLN A 31 -2.13 -9.74 11.48
CA GLN A 31 -2.56 -11.01 12.08
C GLN A 31 -2.61 -10.92 13.60
N GLU A 32 -1.52 -10.45 14.23
CA GLU A 32 -1.49 -10.27 15.69
C GLU A 32 -2.59 -9.31 16.19
N LEU A 33 -2.80 -8.19 15.50
CA LEU A 33 -3.87 -7.26 15.88
C LEU A 33 -5.26 -7.90 15.72
N ALA A 34 -5.47 -8.60 14.61
CA ALA A 34 -6.73 -9.26 14.30
C ALA A 34 -7.10 -10.33 15.34
N GLU A 35 -6.12 -11.10 15.82
CA GLU A 35 -6.30 -12.05 16.93
C GLU A 35 -6.69 -11.34 18.23
N VAL A 36 -6.06 -10.21 18.54
CA VAL A 36 -6.31 -9.45 19.77
C VAL A 36 -7.72 -8.85 19.79
N ILE A 37 -8.22 -8.37 18.65
CA ILE A 37 -9.53 -7.70 18.56
C ILE A 37 -10.63 -8.58 17.95
N ASP A 38 -10.33 -9.86 17.70
CA ASP A 38 -11.23 -10.88 17.16
C ASP A 38 -11.92 -10.43 15.86
N ILE A 39 -11.11 -10.05 14.86
CA ILE A 39 -11.59 -9.72 13.51
C ILE A 39 -10.92 -10.59 12.46
N ASP A 40 -11.53 -10.67 11.28
CA ASP A 40 -10.86 -11.28 10.15
C ASP A 40 -9.68 -10.41 9.66
N PRO A 41 -8.45 -10.94 9.59
CA PRO A 41 -7.27 -10.17 9.20
C PRO A 41 -7.35 -9.59 7.78
N TRP A 42 -8.11 -10.20 6.86
CA TRP A 42 -8.26 -9.67 5.49
C TRP A 42 -8.88 -8.27 5.47
N LEU A 43 -9.67 -7.90 6.49
CA LEU A 43 -10.26 -6.56 6.61
C LEU A 43 -9.20 -5.46 6.79
N ILE A 44 -7.97 -5.82 7.19
CA ILE A 44 -6.88 -4.89 7.48
C ILE A 44 -5.57 -5.24 6.77
N ASP A 45 -5.45 -6.39 6.09
CA ASP A 45 -4.30 -6.83 5.30
C ASP A 45 -4.69 -7.21 3.86
N PRO A 46 -4.44 -6.33 2.87
CA PRO A 46 -4.65 -6.66 1.46
C PRO A 46 -3.70 -7.78 1.00
N VAL A 47 -4.24 -8.72 0.23
CA VAL A 47 -3.46 -9.83 -0.33
C VAL A 47 -2.38 -9.29 -1.27
N PHE A 48 -1.19 -9.87 -1.23
CA PHE A 48 -0.12 -9.54 -2.17
C PHE A 48 0.72 -10.76 -2.54
N ARG A 49 1.34 -10.67 -3.71
CA ARG A 49 2.31 -11.64 -4.26
C ARG A 49 3.47 -10.90 -4.92
N ARG A 50 4.53 -11.63 -5.25
CA ARG A 50 5.75 -11.09 -5.86
C ARG A 50 6.22 -11.97 -7.00
N CYS A 51 6.70 -11.34 -8.07
CA CYS A 51 7.42 -11.99 -9.16
C CYS A 51 8.82 -11.41 -9.30
N GLN A 52 9.78 -12.25 -9.67
CA GLN A 52 11.16 -11.87 -9.96
C GLN A 52 11.51 -12.24 -11.40
N GLY A 53 12.64 -11.70 -11.89
CA GLY A 53 13.11 -12.00 -13.24
C GLY A 53 12.18 -11.44 -14.32
N ILE A 54 11.55 -10.29 -14.03
CA ILE A 54 10.69 -9.61 -15.00
C ILE A 54 11.55 -8.69 -15.88
N ASP A 55 11.33 -8.75 -17.18
CA ASP A 55 11.76 -7.69 -18.11
C ASP A 55 10.57 -7.36 -19.02
N PHE A 56 9.93 -6.21 -18.76
CA PHE A 56 8.78 -5.77 -19.55
C PHE A 56 9.12 -5.44 -21.00
N MET A 57 10.37 -5.07 -21.31
CA MET A 57 10.78 -4.76 -22.69
C MET A 57 11.03 -6.04 -23.48
N ARG A 58 11.62 -7.06 -22.84
CA ARG A 58 11.88 -8.39 -23.43
C ARG A 58 10.73 -9.38 -23.27
N SER A 59 9.68 -9.01 -22.54
CA SER A 59 8.53 -9.86 -22.20
C SER A 59 8.92 -11.12 -21.41
N GLU A 60 9.99 -11.04 -20.62
CA GLU A 60 10.47 -12.12 -19.75
C GLU A 60 9.70 -12.12 -18.42
N GLY A 61 9.47 -13.31 -17.86
CA GLY A 61 8.76 -13.47 -16.58
C GLY A 61 7.24 -13.22 -16.64
N ARG A 62 6.69 -13.07 -17.84
CA ARG A 62 5.26 -12.80 -18.08
C ARG A 62 4.32 -13.89 -17.53
N GLU A 63 4.71 -15.15 -17.64
CA GLU A 63 3.92 -16.27 -17.08
C GLU A 63 3.79 -16.15 -15.55
N CYS A 64 4.86 -15.77 -14.86
CA CYS A 64 4.81 -15.48 -13.41
C CYS A 64 3.79 -14.38 -13.13
N LEU A 65 3.85 -13.29 -13.90
CA LEU A 65 2.99 -12.12 -13.69
C LEU A 65 1.52 -12.47 -13.85
N VAL A 66 1.16 -13.14 -14.96
CA VAL A 66 -0.20 -13.60 -15.25
C VAL A 66 -0.72 -14.50 -14.12
N ALA A 67 0.03 -15.55 -13.78
CA ALA A 67 -0.38 -16.53 -12.78
C ALA A 67 -0.57 -15.90 -11.39
N ASN A 68 0.33 -14.99 -10.97
CA ASN A 68 0.21 -14.33 -9.67
C ASN A 68 -0.90 -13.28 -9.63
N VAL A 69 -1.16 -12.56 -10.74
CA VAL A 69 -2.31 -11.65 -10.85
C VAL A 69 -3.62 -12.42 -10.70
N ASP A 70 -3.79 -13.50 -11.47
CA ASP A 70 -5.00 -14.32 -11.40
C ASP A 70 -5.19 -14.98 -10.03
N ALA A 71 -4.09 -15.38 -9.38
CA ALA A 71 -4.13 -15.91 -8.02
C ALA A 71 -4.60 -14.88 -6.99
N VAL A 72 -4.14 -13.61 -7.06
CA VAL A 72 -4.65 -12.55 -6.18
C VAL A 72 -6.12 -12.28 -6.47
N LEU A 73 -6.51 -12.15 -7.73
CA LEU A 73 -7.91 -11.93 -8.13
C LEU A 73 -8.84 -13.08 -7.72
N ALA A 74 -8.39 -14.33 -7.75
CA ALA A 74 -9.15 -15.47 -7.28
C ALA A 74 -9.42 -15.39 -5.77
N ILE A 75 -8.39 -15.10 -4.97
CA ILE A 75 -8.53 -14.92 -3.53
C ILE A 75 -9.48 -13.75 -3.25
N THR A 76 -9.29 -12.59 -3.89
CA THR A 76 -10.16 -11.42 -3.69
C THR A 76 -11.62 -11.73 -4.07
N ARG A 77 -11.87 -12.47 -5.16
CA ARG A 77 -13.25 -12.91 -5.53
C ARG A 77 -13.89 -13.76 -4.44
N GLU A 78 -13.15 -14.70 -3.86
CA GLU A 78 -13.65 -15.54 -2.76
C GLU A 78 -14.03 -14.68 -1.55
N ARG A 79 -13.13 -13.77 -1.15
CA ARG A 79 -13.36 -12.84 -0.02
C ARG A 79 -14.53 -11.89 -0.28
N TYR A 80 -14.63 -11.35 -1.50
CA TYR A 80 -15.77 -10.52 -1.89
C TYR A 80 -17.08 -11.30 -1.83
N GLY A 81 -17.10 -12.55 -2.29
CA GLY A 81 -18.25 -13.45 -2.16
C GLY A 81 -18.64 -13.69 -0.71
N HIS A 82 -17.67 -13.92 0.18
CA HIS A 82 -17.89 -14.11 1.61
C HIS A 82 -18.57 -12.90 2.28
N TYR A 83 -18.16 -11.66 1.95
CA TYR A 83 -18.74 -10.43 2.51
C TYR A 83 -19.88 -9.82 1.68
N GLY A 84 -20.29 -10.47 0.58
CA GLY A 84 -21.35 -9.94 -0.30
C GLY A 84 -20.96 -8.67 -1.08
N ILE A 85 -19.66 -8.44 -1.28
CA ILE A 85 -19.13 -7.32 -2.07
C ILE A 85 -19.36 -7.59 -3.56
N ARG A 86 -19.96 -6.63 -4.26
CA ARG A 86 -20.37 -6.79 -5.68
C ARG A 86 -19.44 -6.11 -6.67
N GLN A 87 -18.52 -5.29 -6.19
CA GLN A 87 -17.55 -4.61 -7.04
C GLN A 87 -16.59 -5.60 -7.69
N ARG A 88 -16.01 -5.20 -8.82
CA ARG A 88 -15.10 -6.05 -9.58
C ARG A 88 -13.74 -6.08 -8.86
N PRO A 89 -13.18 -7.26 -8.55
CA PRO A 89 -11.82 -7.33 -8.04
C PRO A 89 -10.82 -6.78 -9.03
N PHE A 90 -9.80 -6.10 -8.52
CA PHE A 90 -8.70 -5.58 -9.29
C PHE A 90 -7.40 -5.74 -8.53
N VAL A 91 -6.28 -5.61 -9.23
CA VAL A 91 -4.94 -5.61 -8.64
C VAL A 91 -4.17 -4.38 -9.03
N ILE A 92 -3.26 -3.98 -8.17
CA ILE A 92 -2.26 -2.95 -8.41
C ILE A 92 -0.91 -3.63 -8.57
N VAL A 93 -0.34 -3.56 -9.77
CA VAL A 93 0.97 -4.08 -10.12
C VAL A 93 1.98 -2.93 -10.09
N LYS A 94 3.05 -3.07 -9.31
CA LYS A 94 4.07 -2.04 -9.12
C LYS A 94 5.46 -2.65 -8.96
N ALA A 95 6.52 -1.92 -9.30
CA ALA A 95 7.88 -2.39 -9.04
C ALA A 95 8.11 -2.58 -7.53
N ASP A 96 8.82 -3.64 -7.14
CA ASP A 96 9.04 -3.97 -5.73
C ASP A 96 10.01 -3.00 -5.04
N ALA A 97 11.01 -2.51 -5.78
CA ALA A 97 11.92 -1.44 -5.35
C ALA A 97 11.60 -0.12 -6.07
N GLY A 98 11.63 1.01 -5.35
CA GLY A 98 11.62 2.36 -5.91
C GLY A 98 10.53 2.69 -6.96
N THR A 99 9.42 3.28 -6.53
CA THR A 99 8.34 3.74 -7.42
C THR A 99 7.88 5.14 -6.99
N TYR A 100 8.39 6.23 -7.58
CA TYR A 100 7.83 7.59 -7.39
C TYR A 100 6.44 7.70 -8.07
N GLY A 101 5.49 6.82 -7.75
CA GLY A 101 4.24 6.69 -8.51
C GLY A 101 4.41 6.17 -9.95
N MET A 102 5.65 6.02 -10.44
CA MET A 102 5.99 5.45 -11.74
C MET A 102 5.99 3.91 -11.69
N GLY A 103 5.62 3.28 -12.80
CA GLY A 103 5.56 1.82 -12.93
C GLY A 103 4.41 1.19 -12.14
N ILE A 104 3.28 1.89 -12.00
CA ILE A 104 2.05 1.37 -11.40
C ILE A 104 1.04 1.11 -12.51
N MET A 105 0.38 -0.05 -12.46
CA MET A 105 -0.71 -0.43 -13.35
C MET A 105 -1.83 -1.09 -12.56
N THR A 106 -3.05 -0.63 -12.77
CA THR A 106 -4.27 -1.35 -12.36
C THR A 106 -4.59 -2.39 -13.42
N ALA A 107 -4.94 -3.60 -13.00
CA ALA A 107 -5.37 -4.68 -13.90
C ALA A 107 -6.50 -5.49 -13.28
N TYR A 108 -7.31 -6.11 -14.12
CA TYR A 108 -8.48 -6.88 -13.72
C TYR A 108 -8.45 -8.34 -14.22
N SER A 109 -7.42 -8.71 -15.00
CA SER A 109 -7.09 -10.09 -15.34
C SER A 109 -5.59 -10.22 -15.61
N GLY A 110 -5.06 -11.43 -15.48
CA GLY A 110 -3.69 -11.75 -15.91
C GLY A 110 -3.49 -11.54 -17.42
N GLU A 111 -4.55 -11.74 -18.22
CA GLU A 111 -4.53 -11.55 -19.68
C GLU A 111 -4.13 -10.14 -20.11
N GLU A 112 -4.40 -9.11 -19.31
CA GLU A 112 -3.97 -7.73 -19.63
C GLU A 112 -2.44 -7.60 -19.72
N PHE A 113 -1.69 -8.47 -19.04
CA PHE A 113 -0.23 -8.52 -19.13
C PHE A 113 0.26 -9.28 -20.35
N LEU A 114 -0.65 -9.92 -21.09
CA LEU A 114 -0.34 -10.57 -22.35
C LEU A 114 -0.21 -9.55 -23.51
N ASP A 115 -1.04 -8.51 -23.52
CA ASP A 115 -1.14 -7.63 -24.69
C ASP A 115 -0.62 -6.22 -24.43
N LEU A 116 0.36 -6.08 -23.52
CA LEU A 116 0.95 -4.78 -23.19
C LEU A 116 1.54 -4.08 -24.42
N ASN A 117 0.98 -2.92 -24.74
CA ASN A 117 1.50 -2.09 -25.81
C ASN A 117 2.87 -1.48 -25.44
N ARG A 118 3.55 -0.88 -26.42
CA ARG A 118 4.89 -0.31 -26.20
C ARG A 118 4.92 0.76 -25.10
N LYS A 119 3.84 1.54 -24.97
CA LYS A 119 3.72 2.62 -23.97
C LYS A 119 3.60 2.03 -22.57
N GLU A 120 2.79 0.99 -22.38
CA GLU A 120 2.62 0.27 -21.12
C GLU A 120 3.90 -0.44 -20.70
N ARG A 121 4.55 -1.17 -21.62
CA ARG A 121 5.85 -1.79 -21.35
C ARG A 121 6.90 -0.77 -20.91
N THR A 122 6.97 0.38 -21.59
CA THR A 122 7.90 1.46 -21.21
C THR A 122 7.58 2.04 -19.83
N ARG A 123 6.29 2.19 -19.50
CA ARG A 123 5.84 2.67 -18.18
C ARG A 123 6.22 1.68 -17.07
N MET A 124 6.04 0.38 -17.31
CA MET A 124 6.32 -0.67 -16.33
C MET A 124 7.80 -1.05 -16.23
N ALA A 125 8.59 -0.80 -17.28
CA ALA A 125 10.03 -1.08 -17.29
C ALA A 125 10.86 -0.10 -16.47
N LYS A 126 10.35 1.11 -16.20
CA LYS A 126 11.10 2.18 -15.50
C LYS A 126 10.64 2.32 -14.06
N GLY A 127 11.53 1.99 -13.13
CA GLY A 127 11.41 2.34 -11.73
C GLY A 127 11.88 3.77 -11.44
N LYS A 128 12.13 4.05 -10.15
CA LYS A 128 12.75 5.31 -9.72
C LYS A 128 14.10 5.53 -10.42
N GLU A 129 14.34 6.77 -10.88
CA GLU A 129 15.56 7.19 -11.59
C GLU A 129 15.85 6.42 -12.90
N GLY A 130 14.85 5.75 -13.48
CA GLY A 130 15.00 5.02 -14.74
C GLY A 130 15.68 3.65 -14.58
N LEU A 131 15.86 3.17 -13.36
CA LEU A 131 16.36 1.83 -13.10
C LEU A 131 15.40 0.77 -13.67
N PRO A 132 15.92 -0.32 -14.25
CA PRO A 132 15.10 -1.39 -14.79
C PRO A 132 14.35 -2.10 -13.66
N VAL A 133 13.09 -2.45 -13.92
CA VAL A 133 12.25 -3.23 -12.99
C VAL A 133 12.50 -4.72 -13.21
N SER A 134 13.14 -5.37 -12.23
CA SER A 134 13.38 -6.82 -12.21
C SER A 134 12.42 -7.60 -11.30
N ASP A 135 11.86 -6.91 -10.31
CA ASP A 135 10.98 -7.47 -9.29
C ASP A 135 9.66 -6.69 -9.26
N VAL A 136 8.56 -7.41 -9.28
CA VAL A 136 7.20 -6.87 -9.33
C VAL A 136 6.41 -7.31 -8.11
N PHE A 137 5.72 -6.34 -7.51
CA PHE A 137 4.81 -6.49 -6.39
C PHE A 137 3.37 -6.36 -6.90
N ILE A 138 2.57 -7.39 -6.66
CA ILE A 138 1.18 -7.52 -7.13
C ILE A 138 0.31 -7.47 -5.89
N GLN A 139 -0.53 -6.46 -5.77
CA GLN A 139 -1.37 -6.23 -4.60
C GLN A 139 -2.84 -6.27 -4.98
N GLU A 140 -3.67 -6.83 -4.11
CA GLU A 140 -5.10 -6.60 -4.09
C GLU A 140 -5.39 -5.09 -4.12
N GLY A 141 -6.30 -4.71 -5.02
CA GLY A 141 -6.84 -3.37 -5.11
C GLY A 141 -7.86 -3.11 -4.00
N VAL A 142 -7.69 -2.01 -3.28
CA VAL A 142 -8.64 -1.55 -2.27
C VAL A 142 -9.40 -0.35 -2.84
N TYR A 143 -10.73 -0.48 -2.92
CA TYR A 143 -11.60 0.62 -3.31
C TYR A 143 -11.60 1.71 -2.25
N THR A 144 -11.69 2.96 -2.69
CA THR A 144 -12.20 4.04 -1.82
C THR A 144 -13.61 4.43 -2.23
N PHE A 145 -14.50 4.51 -1.25
CA PHE A 145 -15.85 5.06 -1.42
C PHE A 145 -16.01 6.40 -0.70
N GLU A 146 -14.93 6.94 -0.13
CA GLU A 146 -14.97 8.27 0.45
C GLU A 146 -15.10 9.30 -0.66
N GLN A 147 -16.01 10.25 -0.46
CA GLN A 147 -16.31 11.29 -1.42
C GLN A 147 -16.49 12.62 -0.71
N THR A 148 -16.09 13.70 -1.37
CA THR A 148 -16.42 15.06 -0.92
C THR A 148 -17.91 15.34 -1.13
N ALA A 149 -18.39 16.48 -0.63
CA ALA A 149 -19.75 16.93 -0.87
C ALA A 149 -20.05 17.16 -2.37
N GLN A 150 -19.01 17.30 -3.20
CA GLN A 150 -19.08 17.44 -4.65
C GLN A 150 -18.84 16.09 -5.37
N GLU A 151 -18.99 14.97 -4.66
CA GLU A 151 -18.87 13.60 -5.16
C GLU A 151 -17.48 13.22 -5.71
N ALA A 152 -16.47 14.07 -5.52
CA ALA A 152 -15.09 13.79 -5.89
C ALA A 152 -14.51 12.69 -5.00
N VAL A 153 -13.78 11.74 -5.59
CA VAL A 153 -13.21 10.61 -4.86
C VAL A 153 -12.10 11.08 -3.93
N ALA A 154 -12.08 10.58 -2.70
CA ALA A 154 -11.12 10.95 -1.68
C ALA A 154 -10.45 9.72 -1.06
N GLU A 155 -9.23 9.88 -0.56
CA GLU A 155 -8.57 8.89 0.30
C GLU A 155 -7.91 9.60 1.51
N PRO A 156 -8.03 9.05 2.73
CA PRO A 156 -7.44 9.66 3.92
C PRO A 156 -5.92 9.45 3.98
N VAL A 157 -5.19 10.51 4.35
CA VAL A 157 -3.76 10.47 4.65
C VAL A 157 -3.57 10.86 6.11
N VAL A 158 -2.98 9.97 6.91
CA VAL A 158 -2.76 10.17 8.36
C VAL A 158 -1.29 10.50 8.63
N TYR A 159 -1.05 11.56 9.40
CA TYR A 159 0.28 12.01 9.83
C TYR A 159 0.54 11.68 11.29
N MET A 160 1.76 11.23 11.56
CA MET A 160 2.24 10.88 12.89
C MET A 160 3.62 11.48 13.17
N ILE A 161 3.89 11.79 14.44
CA ILE A 161 5.25 12.02 14.96
C ILE A 161 5.50 10.99 16.06
N GLY A 162 6.55 10.19 15.88
CA GLY A 162 6.74 8.99 16.69
C GLY A 162 5.50 8.09 16.57
N GLN A 163 4.92 7.72 17.72
CA GLN A 163 3.72 6.87 17.79
C GLN A 163 2.40 7.65 17.88
N GLN A 164 2.46 8.99 17.86
CA GLN A 164 1.31 9.86 18.09
C GLN A 164 0.67 10.29 16.76
N VAL A 165 -0.63 10.06 16.63
CA VAL A 165 -1.44 10.55 15.51
C VAL A 165 -1.74 12.03 15.73
N LEU A 166 -1.26 12.88 14.81
CA LEU A 166 -1.44 14.34 14.91
C LEU A 166 -2.60 14.84 14.07
N GLY A 167 -2.88 14.17 12.97
CA GLY A 167 -3.88 14.61 12.01
C GLY A 167 -3.61 14.03 10.63
N GLY A 168 -3.83 14.82 9.59
CA GLY A 168 -3.97 14.31 8.24
C GLY A 168 -4.80 15.19 7.31
N PHE A 169 -4.99 14.73 6.09
CA PHE A 169 -5.82 15.37 5.07
C PHE A 169 -6.45 14.31 4.17
N TYR A 170 -7.47 14.68 3.41
CA TYR A 170 -7.94 13.87 2.29
C TYR A 170 -7.18 14.26 1.04
N ARG A 171 -6.64 13.28 0.32
CA ARG A 171 -6.27 13.47 -1.08
C ARG A 171 -7.54 13.29 -1.90
N VAL A 172 -7.91 14.33 -2.64
CA VAL A 172 -9.13 14.37 -3.45
C VAL A 172 -8.74 14.39 -4.92
N HIS A 173 -9.50 13.67 -5.75
CA HIS A 173 -9.32 13.70 -7.19
C HIS A 173 -10.70 13.72 -7.88
N THR A 174 -10.93 14.72 -8.72
CA THR A 174 -12.21 14.92 -9.42
C THR A 174 -12.34 14.05 -10.67
N GLU A 175 -11.21 13.69 -11.30
CA GLU A 175 -11.18 12.94 -12.57
C GLU A 175 -10.82 11.45 -12.42
N ARG A 176 -10.67 10.93 -11.18
CA ARG A 176 -10.28 9.53 -10.95
C ARG A 176 -11.42 8.75 -10.31
N GLY A 177 -11.54 7.48 -10.72
CA GLY A 177 -12.46 6.50 -10.18
C GLY A 177 -12.03 5.93 -8.83
N ARG A 178 -12.91 5.11 -8.27
CA ARG A 178 -12.78 4.49 -6.94
C ARG A 178 -11.74 3.36 -6.86
N ASP A 179 -11.35 2.80 -8.01
CA ASP A 179 -10.32 1.78 -8.24
C ASP A 179 -9.06 2.34 -8.93
N GLU A 180 -8.94 3.66 -9.03
CA GLU A 180 -7.79 4.31 -9.61
C GLU A 180 -6.84 4.89 -8.55
N ASN A 181 -5.56 4.97 -8.90
CA ASN A 181 -4.56 5.64 -8.06
C ASN A 181 -4.84 7.15 -8.01
N LEU A 182 -5.24 7.65 -6.84
CA LEU A 182 -5.48 9.07 -6.63
C LEU A 182 -4.19 9.89 -6.51
N ASN A 183 -3.04 9.26 -6.26
CA ASN A 183 -1.73 9.91 -6.31
C ASN A 183 -1.27 10.08 -7.76
N ALA A 184 -1.97 10.94 -8.48
CA ALA A 184 -1.75 11.29 -9.88
C ALA A 184 -1.81 12.82 -10.06
N PRO A 185 -1.27 13.36 -11.18
CA PRO A 185 -1.45 14.78 -11.52
C PRO A 185 -2.93 15.15 -11.58
N GLY A 186 -3.30 16.27 -10.97
CA GLY A 186 -4.70 16.71 -10.81
C GLY A 186 -5.26 16.51 -9.41
N ALA A 187 -4.60 15.72 -8.56
CA ALA A 187 -4.98 15.60 -7.16
C ALA A 187 -4.80 16.92 -6.39
N HIS A 188 -5.77 17.24 -5.53
CA HIS A 188 -5.69 18.31 -4.54
C HIS A 188 -5.92 17.76 -3.14
N PHE A 189 -5.71 18.60 -2.12
CA PHE A 189 -5.75 18.18 -0.72
C PHE A 189 -6.76 18.99 0.05
N GLU A 190 -7.68 18.30 0.72
CA GLU A 190 -8.69 18.91 1.57
C GLU A 190 -8.40 18.59 3.04
N PRO A 191 -8.48 19.57 3.95
CA PRO A 191 -8.25 19.31 5.37
C PRO A 191 -9.20 18.22 5.86
N MET A 192 -8.64 17.18 6.47
CA MET A 192 -9.44 16.27 7.26
C MET A 192 -9.85 17.05 8.51
N ALA A 193 -11.11 17.45 8.58
CA ALA A 193 -11.63 18.16 9.74
C ALA A 193 -11.62 17.19 10.93
N PHE A 194 -10.50 17.13 11.65
CA PHE A 194 -10.45 16.58 13.00
C PHE A 194 -11.19 17.56 13.91
N GLY A 195 -12.51 17.50 13.87
CA GLY A 195 -13.33 18.24 14.84
C GLY A 195 -13.04 17.80 16.28
N GLN A 196 -12.46 16.60 16.45
CA GLN A 196 -12.01 16.01 17.71
C GLN A 196 -10.74 15.18 17.49
N THR A 197 -9.96 14.99 18.56
CA THR A 197 -8.70 14.22 18.52
C THR A 197 -8.93 12.77 18.07
N CYS A 198 -8.12 12.26 17.13
CA CYS A 198 -8.22 10.89 16.59
C CYS A 198 -7.80 9.79 17.59
N VAL A 199 -7.42 10.16 18.80
CA VAL A 199 -6.81 9.23 19.77
C VAL A 199 -7.79 8.75 20.84
N VAL A 200 -8.98 9.36 20.92
CA VAL A 200 -10.01 9.00 21.91
C VAL A 200 -11.32 8.65 21.18
N PRO A 201 -11.71 7.36 21.13
CA PRO A 201 -13.00 6.97 20.58
C PRO A 201 -14.12 7.31 21.57
N CYS A 202 -15.34 7.51 21.06
CA CYS A 202 -16.53 7.69 21.88
C CYS A 202 -17.37 6.41 21.86
N ARG A 203 -17.31 5.62 22.94
CA ARG A 203 -18.10 4.39 23.10
C ARG A 203 -19.62 4.62 23.11
N LYS A 204 -20.08 5.83 23.40
CA LYS A 204 -21.50 6.21 23.39
C LYS A 204 -21.99 6.60 22.00
N SER A 205 -21.09 6.88 21.07
CA SER A 205 -21.43 7.21 19.69
C SER A 205 -21.53 5.94 18.83
N PRO A 206 -22.30 5.96 17.72
CA PRO A 206 -22.31 4.87 16.76
C PRO A 206 -20.90 4.49 16.27
N PRO A 207 -20.65 3.23 15.85
CA PRO A 207 -19.34 2.78 15.38
C PRO A 207 -18.75 3.65 14.25
N ASP A 208 -19.56 4.11 13.31
CA ASP A 208 -19.13 4.96 12.19
C ASP A 208 -19.33 6.48 12.41
N ALA A 209 -19.58 6.89 13.66
CA ALA A 209 -19.53 8.31 14.00
C ALA A 209 -18.13 8.87 13.68
N PRO A 210 -17.99 10.12 13.20
CA PRO A 210 -16.71 10.66 12.76
C PRO A 210 -15.55 10.43 13.75
N VAL A 211 -15.78 10.62 15.05
CA VAL A 211 -14.77 10.38 16.11
C VAL A 211 -14.26 8.93 16.14
N ASN A 212 -15.13 7.94 15.94
CA ASN A 212 -14.79 6.53 15.96
C ASN A 212 -14.14 6.08 14.64
N ARG A 213 -14.63 6.60 13.50
CA ARG A 213 -14.00 6.38 12.19
C ARG A 213 -12.58 6.92 12.12
N TYR A 214 -12.35 8.14 12.59
CA TYR A 214 -10.99 8.71 12.66
C TYR A 214 -10.09 7.98 13.66
N TYR A 215 -10.65 7.47 14.76
CA TYR A 215 -9.91 6.58 15.64
C TYR A 215 -9.45 5.30 14.93
N ALA A 216 -10.33 4.67 14.15
CA ALA A 216 -9.99 3.50 13.35
C ALA A 216 -8.88 3.80 12.33
N TYR A 217 -8.93 4.95 11.66
CA TYR A 217 -7.84 5.39 10.76
C TYR A 217 -6.50 5.51 11.49
N GLY A 218 -6.53 6.07 12.71
CA GLY A 218 -5.36 6.15 13.58
C GLY A 218 -4.84 4.79 14.07
N VAL A 219 -5.71 3.78 14.24
CA VAL A 219 -5.31 2.40 14.55
C VAL A 219 -4.56 1.78 13.37
N ILE A 220 -5.12 1.86 12.15
CA ILE A 220 -4.48 1.32 10.93
C ILE A 220 -3.16 2.04 10.63
N ALA A 221 -3.10 3.37 10.81
CA ALA A 221 -1.86 4.12 10.67
C ALA A 221 -0.76 3.64 11.64
N ARG A 222 -1.12 3.40 12.91
CA ARG A 222 -0.16 2.87 13.90
C ARG A 222 0.22 1.42 13.65
N LEU A 223 -0.68 0.61 13.09
CA LEU A 223 -0.35 -0.73 12.62
C LEU A 223 0.74 -0.67 11.53
N ALA A 224 0.60 0.23 10.55
CA ALA A 224 1.62 0.46 9.54
C ALA A 224 2.96 0.96 10.15
N LEU A 225 2.89 1.77 11.21
CA LEU A 225 4.09 2.19 11.96
C LEU A 225 4.80 1.00 12.63
N VAL A 226 4.05 0.07 13.23
CA VAL A 226 4.62 -1.16 13.81
C VAL A 226 5.35 -1.97 12.73
N ALA A 227 4.74 -2.14 11.57
CA ALA A 227 5.37 -2.82 10.44
C ALA A 227 6.66 -2.13 9.99
N ALA A 228 6.65 -0.81 9.85
CA ALA A 228 7.83 -0.02 9.51
C ALA A 228 8.92 -0.12 10.59
N ALA A 229 8.55 -0.15 11.87
CA ALA A 229 9.50 -0.30 12.97
C ALA A 229 10.17 -1.68 12.98
N ARG A 230 9.42 -2.76 12.69
CA ARG A 230 9.94 -4.12 12.51
C ARG A 230 10.90 -4.19 11.32
N GLU A 231 10.48 -3.64 10.18
CA GLU A 231 11.34 -3.52 8.98
C GLU A 231 12.64 -2.78 9.30
N MET A 232 12.59 -1.64 10.00
CA MET A 232 13.78 -0.89 10.41
C MET A 232 14.71 -1.67 11.35
N ALA A 233 14.16 -2.56 12.20
CA ALA A 233 14.97 -3.36 13.10
C ALA A 233 15.83 -4.37 12.33
N ASP A 234 15.28 -4.98 11.28
CA ASP A 234 16.00 -5.93 10.43
C ASP A 234 17.20 -5.27 9.73
N TRP A 235 17.05 -4.02 9.25
CA TRP A 235 18.16 -3.26 8.66
C TRP A 235 19.29 -2.99 9.67
N ARG A 236 18.96 -2.68 10.93
CA ARG A 236 19.96 -2.47 11.97
C ARG A 236 20.76 -3.73 12.30
N ILE A 237 20.10 -4.90 12.25
CA ILE A 237 20.76 -6.19 12.47
C ILE A 237 21.70 -6.50 11.30
N GLN A 238 21.28 -6.27 10.06
CA GLN A 238 22.10 -6.46 8.87
C GLN A 238 23.34 -5.55 8.89
N ASP A 239 23.16 -4.25 9.14
CA ASP A 239 24.29 -3.30 9.25
C ASP A 239 25.29 -3.71 10.34
N ALA A 240 24.81 -4.20 11.50
CA ALA A 240 25.66 -4.67 12.60
C ALA A 240 26.43 -5.96 12.27
N GLN A 241 25.86 -6.84 11.44
CA GLN A 241 26.54 -8.04 10.96
C GLN A 241 27.59 -7.73 9.90
N GLU A 242 27.33 -6.76 9.01
CA GLU A 242 28.26 -6.33 7.96
C GLU A 242 29.42 -5.49 8.50
N THR A 243 29.23 -4.77 9.62
CA THR A 243 30.28 -3.98 10.29
C THR A 243 31.07 -4.76 11.35
N GLY A 244 30.70 -6.03 11.59
CA GLY A 244 31.38 -6.95 12.52
C GLY A 244 32.53 -7.77 11.91
N GLN A 245 33.05 -7.41 10.74
CA GLN A 245 34.29 -7.92 10.14
C GLN A 245 35.37 -6.84 10.09
#